data_AF-A0A2E6ST55-F1
#
_entry.id   AF-A0A2E6ST55-F1
#
_cell.length_a   1.000
_cell.length_b   1.000
_cell.length_c   1.000
_cell.angle_alpha   90.00
_cell.angle_beta   90.00
_cell.angle_gamma   90.00
#
_symmetry.space_group_name_H-M   'P 1'
#
loop_
_entity.id
_entity.type
_entity.pdbx_description
1 polymer ?
#
loop_
_entity_poly.entity_id
_entity_poly.type
_entity_poly.pdbx_seq_one_letter_code
_entity_poly.pdbx_strand_id
1 'polypeptide(L)'
;MTGTFVKPLGRLFRGLLLMAVLSGLGACTTAELAIDMAKKYNKTQREDKDAQQPAPVVAQPHYKVGNPYQIAGIWYYPERDLRYDKTGIASWYGDQFAGKLTANGEIFDPELVSAAHKTLPMPSVVRVTNLDNGKSLVVRINDRGPYVSGRIIDMSRAGARLLGFKDEGIARVRVQVLTEQSLRLEQLAKQGQFPLLAEAAKAPVPETVAVSKPAVSLRAKTTRAAAQKPKSGSSAVELLASSRGLGVLETAPVETDIWVQIGAFHSETNAKNLLQTFDTLSPGSIFQISRDGRLLYRARLGPLNTVTEADQLLDKILQRGFDGAEIVVD
;
A
#
# COMPACT_ATOMS: atom_id res chain seq x y z
N MET A 1 59.11 82.16 -47.85
CA MET A 1 59.54 82.58 -46.50
C MET A 1 58.33 82.55 -45.57
N THR A 2 58.45 81.80 -44.46
CA THR A 2 57.83 82.00 -43.11
C THR A 2 56.37 82.52 -43.02
N GLY A 3 55.44 81.95 -42.27
CA GLY A 3 55.50 80.99 -41.19
C GLY A 3 54.11 80.71 -40.59
N THR A 4 54.12 79.71 -39.72
CA THR A 4 53.12 79.15 -38.78
C THR A 4 51.95 80.01 -38.26
N PHE A 5 50.80 79.36 -38.04
CA PHE A 5 49.98 79.56 -36.83
C PHE A 5 49.21 78.27 -36.47
N VAL A 6 49.34 77.83 -35.20
CA VAL A 6 48.60 76.73 -34.57
C VAL A 6 47.79 77.31 -33.42
N LYS A 7 46.53 76.86 -33.23
CA LYS A 7 45.81 76.73 -31.94
C LYS A 7 44.45 76.01 -32.11
N PRO A 8 43.78 75.53 -31.04
CA PRO A 8 43.37 74.13 -30.92
C PRO A 8 41.85 73.93 -30.67
N LEU A 9 41.36 72.70 -30.85
CA LEU A 9 40.03 72.24 -30.41
C LEU A 9 40.17 70.73 -30.18
N GLY A 10 39.87 70.13 -29.03
CA GLY A 10 38.79 70.40 -28.11
C GLY A 10 37.86 69.18 -28.10
N ARG A 11 37.96 68.37 -27.03
CA ARG A 11 36.88 67.51 -26.50
C ARG A 11 36.22 66.51 -27.48
N LEU A 12 36.76 65.30 -27.61
CA LEU A 12 35.95 64.14 -28.06
C LEU A 12 36.43 62.75 -27.60
N PHE A 13 37.49 62.66 -26.79
CA PHE A 13 38.10 61.37 -26.44
C PHE A 13 37.77 60.79 -25.05
N ARG A 14 36.71 61.29 -24.39
CA ARG A 14 36.30 60.78 -23.06
C ARG A 14 35.01 59.94 -23.05
N GLY A 15 34.31 59.82 -24.19
CA GLY A 15 33.07 59.04 -24.29
C GLY A 15 33.22 57.60 -24.81
N LEU A 16 34.31 57.29 -25.53
CA LEU A 16 34.42 55.99 -26.23
C LEU A 16 35.09 54.88 -25.40
N LEU A 17 35.73 55.21 -24.27
CA LEU A 17 36.43 54.21 -23.45
C LEU A 17 35.51 53.48 -22.44
N LEU A 18 34.28 53.94 -22.23
CA LEU A 18 33.34 53.31 -21.28
C LEU A 18 32.41 52.25 -21.90
N MET A 19 32.31 52.16 -23.23
CA MET A 19 31.47 51.15 -23.91
C MET A 19 32.21 49.90 -24.37
N ALA A 20 33.55 49.87 -24.31
CA ALA A 20 34.34 48.70 -24.69
C ALA A 20 34.61 47.73 -23.52
N VAL A 21 34.37 48.14 -22.28
CA VAL A 21 34.63 47.29 -21.09
C VAL A 21 33.39 46.49 -20.65
N LEU A 22 32.17 46.88 -21.06
CA LEU A 22 30.95 46.13 -20.74
C LEU A 22 30.62 44.98 -21.71
N SER A 23 31.28 44.91 -22.87
CA SER A 23 31.04 43.84 -23.86
C SER A 23 31.98 42.63 -23.71
N GLY A 24 33.02 42.74 -22.89
CA GLY A 24 34.07 41.70 -22.74
C GLY A 24 33.81 40.67 -21.63
N LEU A 25 32.85 40.91 -20.73
CA LEU A 25 32.61 40.04 -19.57
C LEU A 25 31.45 39.04 -19.76
N GLY A 26 30.66 39.17 -20.84
CA GLY A 26 29.56 38.24 -21.14
C GLY A 26 29.93 37.03 -21.99
N ALA A 27 31.10 37.05 -22.64
CA ALA A 27 31.50 36.02 -23.61
C ALA A 27 32.19 34.79 -22.98
N CYS A 28 32.80 34.95 -21.79
CA CYS A 28 33.49 33.83 -21.13
C CYS A 28 32.51 32.85 -20.45
N THR A 29 31.38 33.34 -19.93
CA THR A 29 30.39 32.48 -19.24
C THR A 29 29.61 31.60 -20.21
N THR A 30 29.37 32.06 -21.44
CA THR A 30 28.69 31.27 -22.48
C THR A 30 29.57 30.14 -23.02
N ALA A 31 30.89 30.33 -23.08
CA ALA A 31 31.81 29.31 -23.55
C ALA A 31 31.97 28.16 -22.53
N GLU A 32 32.07 28.48 -21.23
CA GLU A 32 32.10 27.47 -20.18
C GLU A 32 30.79 26.68 -20.10
N LEU A 33 29.63 27.36 -20.18
CA LEU A 33 28.33 26.68 -20.20
C LEU A 33 28.16 25.76 -21.41
N ALA A 34 28.63 26.18 -22.59
CA ALA A 34 28.56 25.36 -23.81
C ALA A 34 29.47 24.12 -23.73
N ILE A 35 30.68 24.26 -23.15
CA ILE A 35 31.60 23.14 -22.94
C ILE A 35 31.04 22.16 -21.91
N ASP A 36 30.42 22.67 -20.84
CA ASP A 36 29.87 21.81 -19.78
C ASP A 36 28.58 21.11 -20.25
N MET A 37 27.74 21.78 -21.05
CA MET A 37 26.60 21.15 -21.73
C MET A 37 27.04 20.11 -22.76
N ALA A 38 28.10 20.37 -23.54
CA ALA A 38 28.63 19.40 -24.50
C ALA A 38 29.27 18.19 -23.79
N LYS A 39 29.96 18.40 -22.66
CA LYS A 39 30.46 17.32 -21.81
C LYS A 39 29.31 16.50 -21.21
N LYS A 40 28.26 17.15 -20.72
CA LYS A 40 27.08 16.48 -20.17
C LYS A 40 26.35 15.67 -21.24
N TYR A 41 26.14 16.25 -22.42
CA TYR A 41 25.52 15.58 -23.57
C TYR A 41 26.35 14.36 -24.04
N ASN A 42 27.67 14.51 -24.16
CA ASN A 42 28.56 13.40 -24.53
C ASN A 42 28.69 12.35 -23.43
N LYS A 43 28.57 12.72 -22.15
CA LYS A 43 28.53 11.78 -21.03
C LYS A 43 27.23 10.97 -21.05
N THR A 44 26.08 11.60 -21.27
CA THR A 44 24.79 10.91 -21.44
C THR A 44 24.81 9.98 -22.67
N GLN A 45 25.38 10.43 -23.79
CA GLN A 45 25.54 9.60 -24.99
C GLN A 45 26.52 8.43 -24.84
N ARG A 46 27.50 8.53 -23.93
CA ARG A 46 28.41 7.41 -23.59
C ARG A 46 27.76 6.44 -22.60
N GLU A 47 27.02 6.96 -21.62
CA GLU A 47 26.23 6.15 -20.68
C GLU A 47 25.12 5.37 -21.40
N ASP A 48 24.51 5.93 -22.46
CA ASP A 48 23.50 5.24 -23.29
C ASP A 48 24.09 4.20 -24.26
N LYS A 49 25.38 4.33 -24.65
CA LYS A 49 26.03 3.41 -25.61
C LYS A 49 26.70 2.20 -24.96
N ASP A 50 27.08 2.31 -23.69
CA ASP A 50 27.67 1.21 -22.90
C ASP A 50 26.68 0.60 -21.89
N ALA A 51 25.40 0.99 -21.94
CA ALA A 51 24.34 0.29 -21.22
C ALA A 51 24.13 -1.09 -21.86
N GLN A 52 24.92 -2.08 -21.40
CA GLN A 52 24.60 -3.49 -21.56
C GLN A 52 23.11 -3.64 -21.22
N GLN A 53 22.29 -4.08 -22.19
CA GLN A 53 20.89 -4.39 -21.92
C GLN A 53 20.87 -5.31 -20.69
N PRO A 54 20.17 -4.94 -19.60
CA PRO A 54 20.12 -5.79 -18.42
C PRO A 54 19.64 -7.17 -18.85
N ALA A 55 20.33 -8.22 -18.39
CA ALA A 55 19.96 -9.59 -18.69
C ALA A 55 18.44 -9.78 -18.49
N PRO A 56 17.76 -10.53 -19.37
CA PRO A 56 16.32 -10.68 -19.31
C PRO A 56 15.91 -11.22 -17.94
N VAL A 57 14.97 -10.54 -17.28
CA VAL A 57 14.42 -10.97 -16.00
C VAL A 57 13.64 -12.27 -16.23
N VAL A 58 14.15 -13.38 -15.71
CA VAL A 58 13.49 -14.69 -15.80
C VAL A 58 12.59 -14.90 -14.59
N ALA A 59 11.28 -15.03 -14.82
CA ALA A 59 10.32 -15.34 -13.77
C ALA A 59 10.55 -16.76 -13.23
N GLN A 60 10.57 -16.90 -11.89
CA GLN A 60 10.55 -18.19 -11.20
C GLN A 60 9.51 -18.17 -10.08
N PRO A 61 8.20 -18.19 -10.43
CA PRO A 61 7.12 -18.16 -9.47
C PRO A 61 7.19 -19.36 -8.53
N HIS A 62 7.04 -19.14 -7.22
CA HIS A 62 6.99 -20.20 -6.22
C HIS A 62 6.02 -19.85 -5.10
N TYR A 63 5.47 -20.87 -4.44
CA TYR A 63 4.69 -20.67 -3.23
C TYR A 63 5.61 -20.20 -2.09
N LYS A 64 5.22 -19.15 -1.37
CA LYS A 64 6.05 -18.54 -0.33
C LYS A 64 5.21 -18.05 0.85
N VAL A 65 5.39 -18.68 2.01
CA VAL A 65 5.09 -18.03 3.31
C VAL A 65 6.28 -17.14 3.66
N GLY A 66 7.49 -17.69 3.62
CA GLY A 66 8.73 -16.97 3.89
C GLY A 66 9.13 -17.02 5.37
N ASN A 67 10.42 -16.77 5.63
CA ASN A 67 10.95 -16.67 6.98
C ASN A 67 10.68 -15.29 7.58
N PRO A 68 10.72 -15.13 8.91
CA PRO A 68 10.74 -13.82 9.55
C PRO A 68 11.84 -12.95 8.95
N TYR A 69 11.53 -11.67 8.74
CA TYR A 69 12.44 -10.72 8.10
C TYR A 69 12.30 -9.34 8.74
N GLN A 70 13.32 -8.51 8.57
CA GLN A 70 13.38 -7.19 9.19
C GLN A 70 13.54 -6.12 8.10
N ILE A 71 12.77 -5.04 8.20
CA ILE A 71 12.90 -3.85 7.34
C ILE A 71 12.94 -2.63 8.25
N ALA A 72 13.98 -1.80 8.11
CA ALA A 72 14.17 -0.58 8.91
C ALA A 72 14.03 -0.81 10.44
N GLY A 73 14.56 -1.93 10.95
CA GLY A 73 14.47 -2.28 12.38
C GLY A 73 13.20 -3.02 12.79
N ILE A 74 12.13 -2.97 11.99
CA ILE A 74 10.84 -3.60 12.32
C ILE A 74 10.83 -5.05 11.85
N TRP A 75 10.49 -5.97 12.75
CA TRP A 75 10.34 -7.39 12.46
C TRP A 75 8.95 -7.72 11.91
N TYR A 76 8.93 -8.52 10.84
CA TYR A 76 7.74 -9.08 10.24
C TYR A 76 7.80 -10.60 10.32
N TYR A 77 6.68 -11.21 10.69
CA TYR A 77 6.55 -12.65 10.87
C TYR A 77 5.49 -13.17 9.90
N PRO A 78 5.89 -13.58 8.68
CA PRO A 78 4.97 -14.23 7.76
C PRO A 78 4.34 -15.47 8.36
N GLU A 79 3.03 -15.59 8.21
CA GLU A 79 2.26 -16.70 8.73
C GLU A 79 1.10 -17.04 7.82
N ARG A 80 0.65 -18.28 7.89
CA ARG A 80 -0.51 -18.76 7.16
C ARG A 80 -1.80 -18.48 7.95
N ASP A 81 -2.18 -17.20 8.04
CA ASP A 81 -3.43 -16.78 8.66
C ASP A 81 -4.60 -16.81 7.65
N LEU A 82 -5.34 -17.92 7.64
CA LEU A 82 -6.52 -18.08 6.78
C LEU A 82 -7.76 -17.32 7.28
N ARG A 83 -7.70 -16.74 8.48
CA ARG A 83 -8.79 -15.99 9.13
C ARG A 83 -8.49 -14.49 9.19
N TYR A 84 -7.47 -14.03 8.46
CA TYR A 84 -7.08 -12.64 8.47
C TYR A 84 -8.26 -11.75 8.04
N ASP A 85 -8.61 -10.83 8.93
CA ASP A 85 -9.64 -9.82 8.73
C ASP A 85 -9.20 -8.58 9.53
N LYS A 86 -8.71 -7.58 8.81
CA LYS A 86 -8.21 -6.34 9.41
C LYS A 86 -8.65 -5.12 8.63
N THR A 87 -8.85 -4.05 9.36
CA THR A 87 -9.04 -2.70 8.82
C THR A 87 -7.77 -1.89 9.03
N GLY A 88 -7.51 -0.93 8.13
CA GLY A 88 -6.32 -0.10 8.16
C GLY A 88 -6.22 0.74 6.91
N ILE A 89 -5.01 1.21 6.59
CA ILE A 89 -4.77 2.08 5.44
C ILE A 89 -4.14 1.28 4.30
N ALA A 90 -4.69 1.42 3.10
CA ALA A 90 -4.08 0.96 1.85
C ALA A 90 -3.27 2.09 1.20
N SER A 91 -2.23 1.70 0.47
CA SER A 91 -1.52 2.53 -0.51
C SER A 91 -1.44 1.77 -1.83
N TRP A 92 -0.75 2.33 -2.83
CA TRP A 92 -0.51 1.64 -4.10
C TRP A 92 0.90 1.86 -4.64
N TYR A 93 1.38 0.91 -5.46
CA TYR A 93 2.69 0.93 -6.12
C TYR A 93 2.54 0.64 -7.63
N GLY A 94 3.53 1.09 -8.44
CA GLY A 94 3.38 1.10 -9.89
C GLY A 94 4.70 1.12 -10.67
N ASP A 95 4.83 2.08 -11.59
CA ASP A 95 5.83 2.08 -12.69
C ASP A 95 7.27 1.81 -12.24
N GLN A 96 7.69 2.32 -11.07
CA GLN A 96 9.05 2.10 -10.59
C GLN A 96 9.42 0.62 -10.36
N PHE A 97 8.41 -0.28 -10.30
CA PHE A 97 8.58 -1.71 -10.13
C PHE A 97 8.19 -2.53 -11.37
N ALA A 98 7.68 -1.91 -12.43
CA ALA A 98 7.21 -2.62 -13.63
C ALA A 98 8.34 -3.49 -14.22
N GLY A 99 8.02 -4.74 -14.53
CA GLY A 99 8.97 -5.71 -15.09
C GLY A 99 9.96 -6.32 -14.08
N LYS A 100 9.94 -5.90 -12.81
CA LYS A 100 10.80 -6.47 -11.76
C LYS A 100 10.15 -7.72 -11.16
N LEU A 101 10.97 -8.54 -10.51
CA LEU A 101 10.48 -9.69 -9.75
C LEU A 101 9.80 -9.22 -8.46
N THR A 102 8.62 -9.75 -8.22
CA THR A 102 7.92 -9.72 -6.93
C THR A 102 8.58 -10.68 -5.95
N ALA A 103 8.20 -10.59 -4.68
CA ALA A 103 8.77 -11.41 -3.61
C ALA A 103 8.56 -12.92 -3.79
N ASN A 104 7.59 -13.37 -4.59
CA ASN A 104 7.38 -14.78 -4.93
C ASN A 104 7.91 -15.19 -6.31
N GLY A 105 8.68 -14.31 -6.98
CA GLY A 105 9.37 -14.61 -8.23
C GLY A 105 8.54 -14.43 -9.50
N GLU A 106 7.33 -13.90 -9.41
CA GLU A 106 6.56 -13.46 -10.59
C GLU A 106 7.03 -12.09 -11.08
N ILE A 107 6.83 -11.79 -12.36
CA ILE A 107 7.07 -10.45 -12.90
C ILE A 107 5.89 -9.53 -12.52
N PHE A 108 6.21 -8.37 -11.96
CA PHE A 108 5.21 -7.36 -11.63
C PHE A 108 4.74 -6.61 -12.88
N ASP A 109 3.43 -6.57 -13.07
CA ASP A 109 2.74 -5.75 -14.07
C ASP A 109 1.76 -4.80 -13.35
N PRO A 110 1.98 -3.47 -13.40
CA PRO A 110 1.09 -2.51 -12.73
C PRO A 110 -0.32 -2.45 -13.32
N GLU A 111 -0.53 -2.95 -14.54
CA GLU A 111 -1.84 -2.98 -15.21
C GLU A 111 -2.66 -4.24 -14.87
N LEU A 112 -2.05 -5.21 -14.17
CA LEU A 112 -2.75 -6.36 -13.62
C LEU A 112 -3.19 -6.14 -12.18
N VAL A 113 -4.34 -6.72 -11.82
CA VAL A 113 -4.87 -6.66 -10.46
C VAL A 113 -4.09 -7.60 -9.54
N SER A 114 -3.15 -7.02 -8.79
CA SER A 114 -2.42 -7.67 -7.70
C SER A 114 -2.24 -6.73 -6.50
N ALA A 115 -1.70 -7.27 -5.40
CA ALA A 115 -1.33 -6.51 -4.22
C ALA A 115 -0.12 -7.14 -3.47
N ALA A 116 0.52 -6.32 -2.64
CA ALA A 116 1.57 -6.71 -1.71
C ALA A 116 1.03 -6.74 -0.28
N HIS A 117 1.45 -7.74 0.50
CA HIS A 117 1.12 -7.83 1.93
C HIS A 117 2.33 -8.29 2.76
N LYS A 118 2.44 -7.77 3.98
CA LYS A 118 3.59 -7.94 4.88
C LYS A 118 3.83 -9.41 5.27
N THR A 119 2.76 -10.15 5.56
CA THR A 119 2.87 -11.46 6.24
C THR A 119 2.04 -12.59 5.62
N LEU A 120 1.17 -12.32 4.65
CA LEU A 120 0.28 -13.36 4.11
C LEU A 120 1.07 -14.26 3.14
N PRO A 121 0.72 -15.55 3.01
CA PRO A 121 1.34 -16.42 2.02
C PRO A 121 1.13 -15.90 0.60
N MET A 122 2.04 -16.26 -0.32
CA MET A 122 1.95 -15.90 -1.73
C MET A 122 1.97 -17.17 -2.59
N PRO A 123 1.02 -17.34 -3.51
CA PRO A 123 -0.19 -16.53 -3.66
C PRO A 123 -1.21 -16.73 -2.51
N SER A 124 -1.88 -15.66 -2.11
CA SER A 124 -3.15 -15.70 -1.35
C SER A 124 -4.20 -14.84 -2.04
N VAL A 125 -5.47 -15.05 -1.72
CA VAL A 125 -6.59 -14.27 -2.26
C VAL A 125 -7.27 -13.50 -1.14
N VAL A 126 -7.40 -12.19 -1.31
CA VAL A 126 -8.06 -11.32 -0.33
C VAL A 126 -9.16 -10.49 -1.00
N ARG A 127 -10.20 -10.17 -0.26
CA ARG A 127 -11.14 -9.10 -0.59
C ARG A 127 -10.67 -7.82 0.07
N VAL A 128 -10.48 -6.78 -0.72
CA VAL A 128 -10.16 -5.44 -0.26
C VAL A 128 -11.39 -4.57 -0.47
N THR A 129 -11.92 -4.00 0.60
CA THR A 129 -13.05 -3.08 0.54
C THR A 129 -12.58 -1.69 0.93
N ASN A 130 -12.72 -0.73 0.04
CA ASN A 130 -12.52 0.67 0.31
C ASN A 130 -13.73 1.17 1.13
N LEU A 131 -13.46 1.57 2.37
CA LEU A 131 -14.47 2.00 3.34
C LEU A 131 -15.01 3.40 3.02
N ASP A 132 -14.23 4.21 2.30
CA ASP A 132 -14.56 5.59 1.91
C ASP A 132 -15.67 5.65 0.85
N ASN A 133 -15.70 4.66 -0.05
CA ASN A 133 -16.63 4.64 -1.20
C ASN A 133 -17.42 3.34 -1.33
N GLY A 134 -17.17 2.35 -0.47
CA GLY A 134 -17.85 1.05 -0.46
C GLY A 134 -17.46 0.10 -1.59
N LYS A 135 -16.49 0.43 -2.45
CA LYS A 135 -16.03 -0.46 -3.52
C LYS A 135 -15.20 -1.60 -2.95
N SER A 136 -15.42 -2.80 -3.45
CA SER A 136 -14.73 -4.01 -3.02
C SER A 136 -14.18 -4.77 -4.23
N LEU A 137 -12.95 -5.26 -4.10
CA LEU A 137 -12.23 -5.96 -5.15
C LEU A 137 -11.54 -7.20 -4.57
N VAL A 138 -11.69 -8.33 -5.27
CA VAL A 138 -10.94 -9.56 -4.97
C VAL A 138 -9.58 -9.49 -5.67
N VAL A 139 -8.50 -9.57 -4.89
CA VAL A 139 -7.13 -9.44 -5.39
C VAL A 139 -6.23 -10.55 -4.88
N ARG A 140 -5.16 -10.79 -5.64
CA ARG A 140 -4.16 -11.80 -5.32
C ARG A 140 -2.94 -11.13 -4.75
N ILE A 141 -2.48 -11.65 -3.62
CA ILE A 141 -1.22 -11.26 -3.00
C ILE A 141 -0.10 -12.02 -3.69
N ASN A 142 0.84 -11.32 -4.33
CA ASN A 142 2.03 -11.93 -4.92
C ASN A 142 3.34 -11.25 -4.50
N ASP A 143 3.26 -10.20 -3.69
CA ASP A 143 4.43 -9.46 -3.26
C ASP A 143 4.45 -9.13 -1.75
N ARG A 144 5.60 -8.63 -1.27
CA ARG A 144 5.84 -8.21 0.12
C ARG A 144 5.89 -6.69 0.22
N GLY A 145 5.43 -6.17 1.35
CA GLY A 145 5.18 -4.75 1.60
C GLY A 145 3.73 -4.54 2.06
N PRO A 146 3.26 -3.30 2.25
CA PRO A 146 4.02 -2.04 2.25
C PRO A 146 5.06 -1.99 3.36
N TYR A 147 6.10 -1.17 3.17
CA TYR A 147 7.06 -0.84 4.25
C TYR A 147 6.91 0.59 4.77
N VAL A 148 5.94 1.34 4.24
CA VAL A 148 5.47 2.57 4.86
C VAL A 148 4.71 2.20 6.13
N SER A 149 5.07 2.84 7.25
CA SER A 149 4.41 2.66 8.54
C SER A 149 2.90 2.90 8.43
N GLY A 150 2.11 2.15 9.21
CA GLY A 150 0.65 2.32 9.25
C GLY A 150 -0.13 1.78 8.04
N ARG A 151 0.54 1.39 6.95
CA ARG A 151 -0.10 0.75 5.80
C ARG A 151 -0.21 -0.76 5.99
N ILE A 152 -1.35 -1.35 5.61
CA ILE A 152 -1.61 -2.79 5.77
C ILE A 152 -1.55 -3.54 4.44
N ILE A 153 -1.79 -2.86 3.31
CA ILE A 153 -1.79 -3.45 1.97
C ILE A 153 -1.36 -2.42 0.93
N ASP A 154 -0.66 -2.89 -0.08
CA ASP A 154 -0.21 -2.09 -1.22
C ASP A 154 -0.85 -2.64 -2.49
N MET A 155 -1.69 -1.86 -3.15
CA MET A 155 -2.37 -2.28 -4.38
C MET A 155 -1.50 -1.99 -5.61
N SER A 156 -1.64 -2.80 -6.65
CA SER A 156 -1.24 -2.41 -8.01
C SER A 156 -1.99 -1.15 -8.47
N ARG A 157 -1.45 -0.41 -9.47
CA ARG A 157 -2.17 0.71 -10.09
C ARG A 157 -3.55 0.31 -10.59
N ALA A 158 -3.66 -0.84 -11.28
CA ALA A 158 -4.94 -1.34 -11.74
C ALA A 158 -5.92 -1.58 -10.59
N GLY A 159 -5.46 -2.20 -9.49
CA GLY A 159 -6.26 -2.41 -8.28
C GLY A 159 -6.73 -1.10 -7.64
N ALA A 160 -5.84 -0.12 -7.50
CA ALA A 160 -6.17 1.19 -6.92
C ALA A 160 -7.15 1.99 -7.78
N ARG A 161 -7.02 1.91 -9.11
CA ARG A 161 -7.97 2.51 -10.06
C ARG A 161 -9.36 1.90 -9.91
N LEU A 162 -9.46 0.57 -9.85
CA LEU A 162 -10.73 -0.14 -9.71
C LEU A 162 -11.41 0.09 -8.34
N LEU A 163 -10.62 0.18 -7.27
CA LEU A 163 -11.09 0.54 -5.93
C LEU A 163 -11.35 2.04 -5.73
N GLY A 164 -11.02 2.87 -6.73
CA GLY A 164 -11.30 4.30 -6.73
C GLY A 164 -10.52 5.08 -5.67
N PHE A 165 -9.22 4.81 -5.50
CA PHE A 165 -8.34 5.62 -4.65
C PHE A 165 -6.98 5.95 -5.29
N LYS A 166 -6.82 5.68 -6.59
CA LYS A 166 -5.54 5.87 -7.29
C LYS A 166 -5.05 7.32 -7.18
N ASP A 167 -5.95 8.29 -7.33
CA ASP A 167 -5.57 9.70 -7.41
C ASP A 167 -5.37 10.31 -6.01
N GLU A 168 -6.09 9.80 -5.00
CA GLU A 168 -5.90 10.10 -3.58
C GLU A 168 -4.61 9.48 -3.02
N GLY A 169 -4.14 8.39 -3.61
CA GLY A 169 -2.91 7.69 -3.23
C GLY A 169 -3.08 6.68 -2.10
N ILE A 170 -4.02 6.92 -1.19
CA ILE A 170 -4.32 6.08 -0.03
C ILE A 170 -5.83 5.94 0.18
N ALA A 171 -6.25 4.89 0.87
CA ALA A 171 -7.65 4.68 1.25
C ALA A 171 -7.76 3.97 2.60
N ARG A 172 -8.87 4.22 3.29
CA ARG A 172 -9.27 3.39 4.43
C ARG A 172 -9.86 2.09 3.88
N VAL A 173 -9.32 0.96 4.31
CA VAL A 173 -9.73 -0.35 3.76
C VAL A 173 -9.99 -1.40 4.83
N ARG A 174 -10.81 -2.38 4.47
CA ARG A 174 -10.86 -3.70 5.12
C ARG A 174 -10.25 -4.74 4.19
N VAL A 175 -9.35 -5.57 4.71
CA VAL A 175 -8.69 -6.66 3.99
C VAL A 175 -9.09 -7.98 4.64
N GLN A 176 -9.71 -8.86 3.86
CA GLN A 176 -10.22 -10.15 4.33
C GLN A 176 -9.68 -11.28 3.47
N VAL A 177 -9.05 -12.29 4.07
CA VAL A 177 -8.64 -13.49 3.35
C VAL A 177 -9.87 -14.28 2.90
N LEU A 178 -9.89 -14.63 1.62
CA LEU A 178 -10.86 -15.58 1.05
C LEU A 178 -10.26 -16.98 1.13
N THR A 179 -10.65 -17.72 2.17
CA THR A 179 -10.01 -18.99 2.56
C THR A 179 -10.03 -20.02 1.43
N GLU A 180 -11.20 -20.31 0.83
CA GLU A 180 -11.33 -21.33 -0.22
C GLU A 180 -10.44 -21.02 -1.44
N GLN A 181 -10.47 -19.78 -1.91
CA GLN A 181 -9.69 -19.31 -3.05
C GLN A 181 -8.19 -19.31 -2.75
N SER A 182 -7.79 -18.93 -1.52
CA SER A 182 -6.39 -18.95 -1.10
C SER A 182 -5.83 -20.37 -1.03
N LEU A 183 -6.58 -21.31 -0.44
CA LEU A 183 -6.21 -22.73 -0.39
C LEU A 183 -6.03 -23.32 -1.79
N ARG A 184 -6.91 -22.92 -2.71
CA ARG A 184 -6.87 -23.37 -4.09
C ARG A 184 -5.63 -22.86 -4.84
N LEU A 185 -5.30 -21.57 -4.70
CA LEU A 185 -4.07 -21.04 -5.29
C LEU A 185 -2.81 -21.63 -4.63
N GLU A 186 -2.83 -21.90 -3.33
CA GLU A 186 -1.74 -22.61 -2.65
C GLU A 186 -1.50 -24.01 -3.26
N GLN A 187 -2.58 -24.77 -3.51
CA GLN A 187 -2.46 -26.09 -4.12
C GLN A 187 -1.89 -26.02 -5.55
N LEU A 188 -2.38 -25.09 -6.37
CA LEU A 188 -1.89 -24.89 -7.74
C LEU A 188 -0.42 -24.44 -7.74
N ALA A 189 -0.04 -23.51 -6.87
CA ALA A 189 1.33 -23.02 -6.75
C ALA A 189 2.31 -24.13 -6.35
N LYS A 190 1.90 -25.05 -5.47
CA LYS A 190 2.67 -26.25 -5.10
C LYS A 190 2.84 -27.24 -6.25
N GLN A 191 1.97 -27.19 -7.26
CA GLN A 191 2.07 -27.96 -8.50
C GLN A 191 2.82 -27.19 -9.61
N GLY A 192 3.39 -26.02 -9.30
CA GLY A 192 4.09 -25.17 -10.26
C GLY A 192 3.17 -24.31 -11.14
N GLN A 193 1.90 -24.18 -10.79
CA GLN A 193 0.91 -23.42 -11.57
C GLN A 193 0.56 -22.09 -10.86
N PHE A 194 0.69 -20.97 -11.58
CA PHE A 194 0.45 -19.62 -11.06
C PHE A 194 -0.54 -18.86 -11.95
N PRO A 195 -1.80 -19.31 -12.06
CA PRO A 195 -2.79 -18.64 -12.90
C PRO A 195 -3.15 -17.26 -12.36
N LEU A 196 -3.53 -16.35 -13.26
CA LEU A 196 -4.18 -15.11 -12.85
C LEU A 196 -5.53 -15.42 -12.20
N LEU A 197 -6.05 -14.52 -11.37
CA LEU A 197 -7.34 -14.74 -10.68
C LEU A 197 -8.49 -15.07 -11.64
N ALA A 198 -8.52 -14.42 -12.80
CA ALA A 198 -9.51 -14.67 -13.86
C ALA A 198 -9.48 -16.09 -14.44
N GLU A 199 -8.30 -16.68 -14.49
CA GLU A 199 -8.08 -18.03 -14.99
C GLU A 199 -8.33 -19.05 -13.88
N ALA A 200 -7.85 -18.75 -12.66
CA ALA A 200 -8.08 -19.56 -11.47
C ALA A 200 -9.58 -19.73 -11.20
N ALA A 201 -10.40 -18.68 -11.34
CA ALA A 201 -11.84 -18.76 -11.14
C ALA A 201 -12.55 -19.81 -12.03
N LYS A 202 -11.96 -20.17 -13.19
CA LYS A 202 -12.53 -21.14 -14.14
C LYS A 202 -12.18 -22.60 -13.85
N ALA A 203 -11.12 -22.87 -13.08
CA ALA A 203 -10.74 -24.25 -12.79
C ALA A 203 -11.64 -24.88 -11.67
N PRO A 204 -11.61 -26.22 -11.48
CA PRO A 204 -12.45 -26.90 -10.48
C PRO A 204 -12.08 -26.49 -9.05
N VAL A 205 -13.07 -26.22 -8.21
CA VAL A 205 -12.89 -25.98 -6.77
C VAL A 205 -12.58 -27.34 -6.09
N PRO A 206 -11.63 -27.45 -5.15
CA PRO A 206 -11.45 -28.69 -4.41
C PRO A 206 -12.77 -29.07 -3.71
N GLU A 207 -13.12 -30.35 -3.73
CA GLU A 207 -14.25 -30.86 -2.97
C GLU A 207 -13.99 -30.64 -1.48
N THR A 208 -14.60 -29.60 -0.90
CA THR A 208 -14.73 -29.52 0.54
C THR A 208 -15.65 -30.66 0.94
N VAL A 209 -15.12 -31.70 1.58
CA VAL A 209 -15.95 -32.68 2.26
C VAL A 209 -16.74 -31.89 3.29
N ALA A 210 -18.01 -31.64 2.99
CA ALA A 210 -18.93 -31.12 3.98
C ALA A 210 -18.88 -32.12 5.13
N VAL A 211 -18.36 -31.68 6.29
CA VAL A 211 -18.66 -32.39 7.53
C VAL A 211 -20.17 -32.53 7.52
N SER A 212 -20.65 -33.77 7.51
CA SER A 212 -22.06 -34.10 7.55
C SER A 212 -22.70 -33.18 8.58
N LYS A 213 -23.68 -32.38 8.13
CA LYS A 213 -24.41 -31.44 8.99
C LYS A 213 -24.67 -32.17 10.31
N PRO A 214 -24.16 -31.72 11.48
CA PRO A 214 -24.61 -32.31 12.72
C PRO A 214 -26.13 -32.13 12.73
N ALA A 215 -26.85 -33.23 12.87
CA ALA A 215 -28.30 -33.22 12.99
C ALA A 215 -28.64 -32.61 14.36
N VAL A 216 -28.57 -31.29 14.46
CA VAL A 216 -29.01 -30.55 15.63
C VAL A 216 -30.53 -30.40 15.50
N SER A 217 -31.27 -31.27 16.17
CA SER A 217 -32.71 -31.12 16.37
C SER A 217 -32.95 -30.00 17.39
N LEU A 218 -32.96 -28.75 16.93
CA LEU A 218 -33.40 -27.63 17.75
C LEU A 218 -34.92 -27.75 17.97
N ARG A 219 -35.32 -28.25 19.14
CA ARG A 219 -36.72 -28.20 19.58
C ARG A 219 -37.00 -26.79 20.10
N ALA A 220 -37.38 -25.88 19.19
CA ALA A 220 -37.80 -24.53 19.57
C ALA A 220 -39.11 -24.59 20.36
N LYS A 221 -39.09 -24.15 21.63
CA LYS A 221 -40.30 -23.72 22.34
C LYS A 221 -40.66 -22.35 21.80
N THR A 222 -41.73 -22.28 21.00
CA THR A 222 -42.23 -21.01 20.46
C THR A 222 -42.92 -20.21 21.55
N THR A 223 -42.30 -19.11 21.99
CA THR A 223 -43.08 -17.93 22.39
C THR A 223 -43.33 -17.11 21.13
N ARG A 224 -44.60 -16.75 20.94
CA ARG A 224 -45.14 -16.09 19.75
C ARG A 224 -44.51 -14.71 19.57
N ALA A 225 -43.47 -14.62 18.74
CA ALA A 225 -42.99 -13.37 18.16
C ALA A 225 -43.28 -13.41 16.64
N ALA A 226 -43.95 -12.38 16.15
CA ALA A 226 -44.34 -12.26 14.75
C ALA A 226 -43.11 -12.32 13.85
N ALA A 227 -43.14 -13.23 12.86
CA ALA A 227 -42.10 -13.36 11.85
C ALA A 227 -42.04 -12.07 11.01
N GLN A 228 -41.00 -11.27 11.20
CA GLN A 228 -40.65 -10.23 10.25
C GLN A 228 -40.07 -10.91 9.01
N LYS A 229 -40.78 -10.80 7.88
CA LYS A 229 -40.25 -11.19 6.57
C LYS A 229 -39.01 -10.34 6.27
N PRO A 230 -37.86 -10.93 5.91
CA PRO A 230 -36.73 -10.14 5.43
C PRO A 230 -37.11 -9.43 4.13
N LYS A 231 -37.01 -8.09 4.14
CA LYS A 231 -37.02 -7.26 2.93
C LYS A 231 -35.61 -7.23 2.35
N SER A 232 -35.26 -8.22 1.55
CA SER A 232 -34.27 -8.14 0.47
C SER A 232 -34.22 -9.53 -0.18
N GLY A 233 -34.50 -9.59 -1.48
CA GLY A 233 -34.72 -10.83 -2.22
C GLY A 233 -33.46 -11.64 -2.55
N SER A 234 -32.29 -11.31 -1.99
CA SER A 234 -31.06 -12.03 -2.29
C SER A 234 -30.79 -13.13 -1.26
N SER A 235 -30.77 -14.36 -1.74
CA SER A 235 -30.36 -15.52 -0.92
C SER A 235 -28.91 -15.34 -0.43
N ALA A 236 -28.57 -15.82 0.76
CA ALA A 236 -27.18 -15.89 1.22
C ALA A 236 -26.27 -16.61 0.22
N VAL A 237 -26.83 -17.55 -0.57
CA VAL A 237 -26.14 -18.26 -1.65
C VAL A 237 -25.89 -17.35 -2.85
N GLU A 238 -26.79 -16.42 -3.16
CA GLU A 238 -26.66 -15.46 -4.24
C GLU A 238 -25.64 -14.37 -3.89
N LEU A 239 -25.65 -13.90 -2.64
CA LEU A 239 -24.59 -13.03 -2.11
C LEU A 239 -23.22 -13.73 -2.15
N LEU A 240 -23.15 -15.02 -1.77
CA LEU A 240 -21.93 -15.82 -1.88
C LEU A 240 -21.48 -16.02 -3.33
N ALA A 241 -22.40 -16.24 -4.27
CA ALA A 241 -22.11 -16.39 -5.70
C ALA A 241 -21.60 -15.08 -6.32
N SER A 242 -22.22 -13.94 -6.00
CA SER A 242 -21.74 -12.62 -6.42
C SER A 242 -20.37 -12.27 -5.82
N SER A 243 -20.10 -12.76 -4.61
CA SER A 243 -18.81 -12.60 -3.92
C SER A 243 -17.64 -13.37 -4.54
N ARG A 244 -17.93 -14.29 -5.49
CA ARG A 244 -16.96 -15.06 -6.28
C ARG A 244 -16.61 -14.39 -7.62
N GLY A 245 -17.31 -13.32 -7.99
CA GLY A 245 -17.03 -12.55 -9.19
C GLY A 245 -15.76 -11.70 -9.05
N LEU A 246 -15.05 -11.51 -10.17
CA LEU A 246 -13.87 -10.64 -10.28
C LEU A 246 -14.23 -9.17 -10.55
N GLY A 247 -15.52 -8.85 -10.50
CA GLY A 247 -16.02 -7.49 -10.65
C GLY A 247 -15.85 -6.68 -9.37
N VAL A 248 -15.85 -5.36 -9.53
CA VAL A 248 -15.97 -4.46 -8.38
C VAL A 248 -17.37 -4.63 -7.81
N LEU A 249 -17.46 -4.97 -6.53
CA LEU A 249 -18.72 -4.98 -5.79
C LEU A 249 -18.86 -3.64 -5.09
N GLU A 250 -20.06 -3.07 -5.10
CA GLU A 250 -20.35 -1.81 -4.41
C GLU A 250 -21.24 -2.07 -3.21
N THR A 251 -20.81 -1.59 -2.05
CA THR A 251 -21.61 -1.53 -0.82
C THR A 251 -21.82 -0.08 -0.42
N ALA A 252 -22.71 0.19 0.53
CA ALA A 252 -22.80 1.53 1.11
C ALA A 252 -21.46 1.90 1.78
N PRO A 253 -20.96 3.14 1.61
CA PRO A 253 -19.82 3.65 2.38
C PRO A 253 -20.09 3.55 3.88
N VAL A 254 -19.02 3.40 4.66
CA VAL A 254 -19.09 3.28 6.12
C VAL A 254 -18.36 4.48 6.72
N GLU A 255 -19.01 5.18 7.64
CA GLU A 255 -18.32 6.17 8.47
C GLU A 255 -17.39 5.43 9.43
N THR A 256 -16.13 5.84 9.45
CA THR A 256 -15.08 5.18 10.24
C THR A 256 -14.16 6.19 10.88
N ASP A 257 -13.74 5.89 12.09
CA ASP A 257 -12.72 6.59 12.85
C ASP A 257 -11.34 5.96 12.64
N ILE A 258 -10.29 6.77 12.72
CA ILE A 258 -8.91 6.31 12.66
C ILE A 258 -8.34 6.24 14.07
N TRP A 259 -7.71 5.11 14.40
CA TRP A 259 -7.09 4.86 15.70
C TRP A 259 -5.66 4.39 15.52
N VAL A 260 -4.80 4.68 16.49
CA VAL A 260 -3.50 4.01 16.60
C VAL A 260 -3.58 3.00 17.75
N GLN A 261 -3.54 1.71 17.42
CA GLN A 261 -3.51 0.64 18.41
C GLN A 261 -2.07 0.41 18.87
N ILE A 262 -1.81 0.64 20.14
CA ILE A 262 -0.47 0.55 20.74
C ILE A 262 -0.21 -0.79 21.44
N GLY A 263 -1.25 -1.60 21.64
CA GLY A 263 -1.09 -2.96 22.17
C GLY A 263 -2.42 -3.67 22.43
N ALA A 264 -2.33 -4.99 22.64
CA ALA A 264 -3.45 -5.84 23.04
C ALA A 264 -3.02 -6.75 24.21
N PHE A 265 -3.79 -6.72 25.30
CA PHE A 265 -3.43 -7.35 26.57
C PHE A 265 -4.52 -8.30 27.06
N HIS A 266 -4.15 -9.32 27.83
CA HIS A 266 -5.13 -10.16 28.55
C HIS A 266 -5.62 -9.50 29.85
N SER A 267 -4.98 -8.41 30.29
CA SER A 267 -5.29 -7.67 31.51
C SER A 267 -5.68 -6.24 31.16
N GLU A 268 -6.86 -5.82 31.61
CA GLU A 268 -7.33 -4.44 31.46
C GLU A 268 -6.40 -3.45 32.15
N THR A 269 -5.88 -3.80 33.33
CA THR A 269 -4.94 -2.97 34.09
C THR A 269 -3.66 -2.72 33.30
N ASN A 270 -3.11 -3.73 32.62
CA ASN A 270 -1.90 -3.55 31.80
C ASN A 270 -2.18 -2.63 30.60
N ALA A 271 -3.36 -2.76 29.98
CA ALA A 271 -3.79 -1.86 28.91
C ALA A 271 -3.93 -0.40 29.41
N LYS A 272 -4.54 -0.19 30.58
CA LYS A 272 -4.67 1.14 31.21
C LYS A 272 -3.31 1.76 31.53
N ASN A 273 -2.41 0.99 32.13
CA ASN A 273 -1.06 1.45 32.45
C ASN A 273 -0.30 1.88 31.19
N LEU A 274 -0.45 1.13 30.08
CA LEU A 274 0.13 1.53 28.81
C LEU A 274 -0.47 2.86 28.31
N LEU A 275 -1.80 3.01 28.31
CA LEU A 275 -2.44 4.25 27.87
C LEU A 275 -1.96 5.48 28.66
N GLN A 276 -1.76 5.35 29.97
CA GLN A 276 -1.23 6.43 30.81
C GLN A 276 0.14 6.94 30.36
N THR A 277 0.98 6.10 29.74
CA THR A 277 2.28 6.54 29.20
C THR A 277 2.15 7.44 27.96
N PHE A 278 0.98 7.47 27.33
CA PHE A 278 0.69 8.20 26.10
C PHE A 278 -0.41 9.27 26.25
N ASP A 279 -0.93 9.49 27.46
CA ASP A 279 -2.02 10.43 27.74
C ASP A 279 -1.70 11.88 27.31
N THR A 280 -0.40 12.23 27.32
CA THR A 280 0.08 13.54 26.85
C THR A 280 0.11 13.69 25.33
N LEU A 281 0.08 12.59 24.57
CA LEU A 281 0.11 12.62 23.10
C LEU A 281 -1.29 12.64 22.49
N SER A 282 -2.19 11.80 22.99
CA SER A 282 -3.54 11.64 22.46
C SER A 282 -4.42 10.95 23.50
N PRO A 283 -5.73 11.26 23.55
CA PRO A 283 -6.68 10.52 24.38
C PRO A 283 -6.63 9.01 24.09
N GLY A 284 -6.68 8.22 25.17
CA GLY A 284 -6.61 6.77 25.13
C GLY A 284 -7.96 6.12 25.42
N SER A 285 -8.27 5.02 24.73
CA SER A 285 -9.47 4.20 24.94
C SER A 285 -9.14 2.71 24.91
N ILE A 286 -9.91 1.92 25.66
CA ILE A 286 -9.78 0.46 25.71
C ILE A 286 -10.97 -0.19 25.01
N PHE A 287 -10.67 -1.07 24.06
CA PHE A 287 -11.65 -1.86 23.35
C PHE A 287 -11.52 -3.33 23.72
N GLN A 288 -12.63 -3.98 24.01
CA GLN A 288 -12.66 -5.41 24.33
C GLN A 288 -12.95 -6.22 23.08
N ILE A 289 -12.16 -7.28 22.86
CA ILE A 289 -12.43 -8.26 21.81
C ILE A 289 -12.19 -9.67 22.33
N SER A 290 -13.03 -10.62 21.92
CA SER A 290 -12.76 -12.05 22.14
C SER A 290 -12.10 -12.64 20.90
N ARG A 291 -10.92 -13.24 21.05
CA ARG A 291 -10.22 -13.97 19.98
C ARG A 291 -9.89 -15.38 20.48
N ASP A 292 -10.35 -16.40 19.77
CA ASP A 292 -10.16 -17.81 20.15
C ASP A 292 -10.59 -18.14 21.59
N GLY A 293 -11.71 -17.55 22.03
CA GLY A 293 -12.25 -17.73 23.38
C GLY A 293 -11.50 -16.98 24.48
N ARG A 294 -10.51 -16.15 24.14
CA ARG A 294 -9.76 -15.32 25.08
C ARG A 294 -10.14 -13.85 24.93
N LEU A 295 -10.48 -13.22 26.05
CA LEU A 295 -10.72 -11.78 26.11
C LEU A 295 -9.41 -11.02 26.01
N LEU A 296 -9.36 -10.05 25.11
CA LEU A 296 -8.25 -9.13 24.89
C LEU A 296 -8.74 -7.69 25.05
N TYR A 297 -7.90 -6.87 25.68
CA TYR A 297 -8.07 -5.44 25.87
C TYR A 297 -7.10 -4.71 24.94
N ARG A 298 -7.64 -4.10 23.89
CA ARG A 298 -6.89 -3.31 22.90
C ARG A 298 -6.78 -1.87 23.39
N ALA A 299 -5.55 -1.41 23.63
CA ALA A 299 -5.25 -0.03 23.96
C ALA A 299 -5.09 0.76 22.66
N ARG A 300 -5.92 1.79 22.48
CA ARG A 300 -5.93 2.63 21.27
C ARG A 300 -5.89 4.11 21.62
N LEU A 301 -5.21 4.89 20.80
CA LEU A 301 -5.17 6.36 20.87
C LEU A 301 -6.01 6.95 19.74
N GLY A 302 -6.84 7.95 20.05
CA GLY A 302 -7.73 8.60 19.11
C GLY A 302 -9.12 8.91 19.70
N PRO A 303 -10.15 9.12 18.86
CA PRO A 303 -10.10 9.00 17.38
C PRO A 303 -9.29 10.13 16.73
N LEU A 304 -8.78 9.89 15.53
CA LEU A 304 -8.01 10.83 14.71
C LEU A 304 -8.76 11.17 13.43
N ASN A 305 -8.58 12.40 12.94
CA ASN A 305 -9.38 12.91 11.83
C ASN A 305 -8.75 12.60 10.47
N THR A 306 -7.43 12.48 10.41
CA THR A 306 -6.70 12.30 9.15
C THR A 306 -5.67 11.18 9.23
N VAL A 307 -5.36 10.58 8.08
CA VAL A 307 -4.28 9.58 7.99
C VAL A 307 -2.91 10.21 8.33
N THR A 308 -2.70 11.48 7.99
CA THR A 308 -1.45 12.19 8.32
C THR A 308 -1.24 12.34 9.82
N GLU A 309 -2.29 12.68 10.59
CA GLU A 309 -2.23 12.71 12.06
C GLU A 309 -1.92 11.32 12.63
N ALA A 310 -2.53 10.28 12.07
CA ALA A 310 -2.29 8.90 12.48
C ALA A 310 -0.85 8.44 12.18
N ASP A 311 -0.31 8.80 11.02
CA ASP A 311 1.08 8.51 10.65
C ASP A 311 2.04 9.21 11.62
N GLN A 312 1.83 10.50 11.92
CA GLN A 312 2.66 11.26 12.87
C GLN A 312 2.60 10.70 14.29
N LEU A 313 1.41 10.28 14.74
CA LEU A 313 1.26 9.67 16.06
C LEU A 313 1.94 8.30 16.12
N LEU A 314 1.76 7.47 15.09
CA LEU A 314 2.41 6.16 14.97
C LEU A 314 3.93 6.30 14.99
N ASP A 315 4.51 7.24 14.23
CA ASP A 315 5.95 7.45 14.20
C ASP A 315 6.52 7.83 15.58
N LYS A 316 5.82 8.68 16.35
CA LYS A 316 6.21 9.01 17.73
C LYS A 316 6.17 7.79 18.66
N ILE A 317 5.23 6.87 18.44
CA ILE A 317 5.10 5.63 19.21
C ILE A 317 6.23 4.65 18.85
N LEU A 318 6.49 4.46 17.56
CA LEU A 318 7.56 3.61 17.05
C LEU A 318 8.94 4.09 17.54
N GLN A 319 9.19 5.40 17.54
CA GLN A 319 10.43 6.00 18.09
C GLN A 319 10.64 5.74 19.58
N ARG A 320 9.57 5.42 20.33
CA ARG A 320 9.64 5.03 21.75
C ARG A 320 9.83 3.51 21.95
N GLY A 321 10.01 2.74 20.87
CA GLY A 321 10.28 1.29 20.91
C GLY A 321 9.04 0.40 20.90
N PHE A 322 7.87 0.94 20.56
CA PHE A 322 6.62 0.18 20.48
C PHE A 322 6.37 -0.32 19.06
N ASP A 323 7.25 -1.19 18.56
CA ASP A 323 7.30 -1.66 17.16
C ASP A 323 6.05 -2.43 16.70
N GLY A 324 5.20 -2.86 17.64
CA GLY A 324 3.94 -3.55 17.38
C GLY A 324 2.73 -2.62 17.18
N ALA A 325 2.92 -1.30 17.24
CA ALA A 325 1.83 -0.35 17.05
C ALA A 325 1.34 -0.33 15.59
N GLU A 326 0.03 -0.22 15.40
CA GLU A 326 -0.61 -0.23 14.07
C GLU A 326 -1.76 0.78 13.96
N ILE A 327 -1.98 1.33 12.76
CA ILE A 327 -3.18 2.12 12.45
C ILE A 327 -4.33 1.15 12.19
N VAL A 328 -5.47 1.40 12.84
CA VAL A 328 -6.71 0.65 12.68
C VAL A 328 -7.83 1.63 12.32
N VAL A 329 -8.76 1.18 11.51
CA VAL A 329 -9.93 1.95 11.07
C VAL A 329 -11.18 1.23 11.56
N ASP A 330 -12.01 1.84 12.41
CA ASP A 330 -13.23 1.23 12.95
C ASP A 330 -14.43 2.15 12.82
#